data_AF-A0A958QAG5-F1
#
_entry.id   AF-A0A958QAG5-F1
#
_cell.length_a   1.000
_cell.length_b   1.000
_cell.length_c   1.000
_cell.angle_alpha   90.00
_cell.angle_beta   90.00
_cell.angle_gamma   90.00
#
_symmetry.space_group_name_H-M   'P 1'
#
loop_
_entity.id
_entity.type
_entity.pdbx_description
1 polymer ?
#
loop_
_entity_poly.entity_id
_entity_poly.type
_entity_poly.pdbx_seq_one_letter_code
_entity_poly.pdbx_strand_id
1 'polypeptide(L)'
;EKADPHDLMKIFRPLELATIISSYIIGRKLKKRCDKKEWATISKRVAAHTEIGAFIGKYIDPIGPGVGMLAGAFRNLAWPAFAIDNLEEFQKYRRNLVTAKLLFNGKAETARWHCTCVDTGAAYLQKFGFGLSLSNGFLHGLQDRSSELESDIAELDKAFYYAGMWLESMATEAKAPQQVADAAYKPNDEGLEELKSLAELINKDGSEFDWMSKGEDDISPKETPELFDKGRPYYGDIELPRHLKEQLEAHGQEQDEA
;
A
#
# COMPACT_ATOMS: atom_id res chain seq x y z
N GLU A 1 29.70 -4.94 -8.18
CA GLU A 1 28.71 -6.01 -8.45
C GLU A 1 27.43 -5.37 -8.98
N LYS A 2 26.60 -6.11 -9.72
CA LYS A 2 25.23 -5.70 -10.04
C LYS A 2 24.30 -6.45 -9.08
N ALA A 3 23.30 -5.77 -8.53
CA ALA A 3 22.27 -6.43 -7.73
C ALA A 3 21.54 -7.47 -8.60
N ASP A 4 21.38 -8.68 -8.09
CA ASP A 4 20.63 -9.74 -8.78
C ASP A 4 19.13 -9.56 -8.47
N PRO A 5 18.23 -9.56 -9.46
CA PRO A 5 16.79 -9.63 -9.20
C PRO A 5 16.38 -10.75 -8.21
N HIS A 6 17.14 -11.85 -8.14
CA HIS A 6 16.95 -12.90 -7.16
C HIS A 6 17.15 -12.44 -5.70
N ASP A 7 17.95 -11.41 -5.45
CA ASP A 7 18.16 -10.89 -4.09
C ASP A 7 16.92 -10.17 -3.57
N LEU A 8 16.16 -9.49 -4.44
CA LEU A 8 14.85 -8.91 -4.07
C LEU A 8 13.83 -9.98 -3.67
N MET A 9 13.88 -11.15 -4.32
CA MET A 9 12.99 -12.28 -4.00
C MET A 9 13.27 -12.91 -2.64
N LYS A 10 14.46 -12.70 -2.07
CA LYS A 10 14.80 -13.14 -0.70
C LYS A 10 14.30 -12.17 0.36
N ILE A 11 14.08 -10.91 -0.02
CA ILE A 11 13.71 -9.82 0.88
C ILE A 11 12.19 -9.68 0.97
N PHE A 12 11.51 -9.71 -0.18
CA PHE A 12 10.09 -9.41 -0.27
C PHE A 12 9.26 -10.67 -0.49
N ARG A 13 8.09 -10.72 0.16
CA ARG A 13 7.08 -11.73 -0.18
C ARG A 13 6.58 -11.50 -1.61
N PRO A 14 6.06 -12.55 -2.28
CA PRO A 14 5.62 -12.43 -3.68
C PRO A 14 4.66 -11.27 -3.95
N LEU A 15 3.71 -11.02 -3.05
CA LEU A 15 2.73 -9.94 -3.21
C LEU A 15 3.34 -8.54 -3.03
N GLU A 16 4.27 -8.38 -2.09
CA GLU A 16 5.00 -7.13 -1.86
C GLU A 16 5.85 -6.81 -3.10
N LEU A 17 6.62 -7.79 -3.58
CA LEU A 17 7.46 -7.63 -4.75
C LEU A 17 6.65 -7.30 -6.00
N ALA A 18 5.53 -8.02 -6.22
CA ALA A 18 4.61 -7.72 -7.31
C ALA A 18 4.05 -6.29 -7.22
N THR A 19 3.72 -5.83 -6.01
CA THR A 19 3.24 -4.47 -5.76
C THR A 19 4.29 -3.42 -6.09
N ILE A 20 5.54 -3.60 -5.65
CA ILE A 20 6.66 -2.69 -5.94
C ILE A 20 6.89 -2.61 -7.46
N ILE A 21 7.02 -3.76 -8.13
CA ILE A 21 7.31 -3.83 -9.57
C ILE A 21 6.18 -3.20 -10.38
N SER A 22 4.94 -3.55 -10.09
CA SER A 22 3.78 -3.02 -10.83
C SER A 22 3.62 -1.51 -10.62
N SER A 23 3.76 -1.03 -9.39
CA SER A 23 3.71 0.40 -9.05
C SER A 23 4.85 1.18 -9.71
N TYR A 24 6.05 0.60 -9.79
CA TYR A 24 7.19 1.18 -10.52
C TYR A 24 6.90 1.31 -12.02
N ILE A 25 6.46 0.22 -12.66
CA ILE A 25 6.20 0.17 -14.10
C ILE A 25 5.10 1.17 -14.47
N ILE A 26 4.00 1.19 -13.72
CA ILE A 26 2.91 2.13 -14.01
C ILE A 26 3.31 3.57 -13.70
N GLY A 27 4.01 3.82 -12.59
CA GLY A 27 4.50 5.13 -12.22
C GLY A 27 5.39 5.73 -13.32
N ARG A 28 6.32 4.95 -13.89
CA ARG A 28 7.15 5.39 -15.02
C ARG A 28 6.36 5.71 -16.28
N LYS A 29 5.30 4.95 -16.57
CA LYS A 29 4.42 5.21 -17.72
C LYS A 29 3.60 6.48 -17.52
N LEU A 30 3.07 6.70 -16.32
CA LEU A 30 2.27 7.88 -15.97
C LEU A 30 3.12 9.14 -15.87
N LYS A 31 4.33 9.08 -15.30
CA LYS A 31 5.32 10.19 -15.26
C LYS A 31 5.58 10.81 -16.63
N LYS A 32 5.62 9.99 -17.69
CA LYS A 32 5.88 10.48 -19.05
C LYS A 32 4.71 11.25 -19.67
N ARG A 33 3.50 11.08 -19.13
CA ARG A 33 2.25 11.63 -19.68
C ARG A 33 1.64 12.71 -18.81
N CYS A 34 1.91 12.69 -17.51
CA CYS A 34 1.42 13.65 -16.54
C CYS A 34 2.26 14.94 -16.58
N ASP A 35 1.64 16.06 -16.19
CA ASP A 35 2.37 17.30 -15.96
C ASP A 35 3.49 17.09 -14.92
N LYS A 36 4.67 17.71 -15.13
CA LYS A 36 5.84 17.49 -14.28
C LYS A 36 5.63 17.93 -12.83
N LYS A 37 4.93 19.05 -12.62
CA LYS A 37 4.67 19.60 -11.29
C LYS A 37 3.63 18.77 -10.55
N GLU A 38 2.57 18.35 -11.24
CA GLU A 38 1.60 17.43 -10.65
C GLU A 38 2.22 16.07 -10.37
N TRP A 39 3.02 15.51 -11.28
CA TRP A 39 3.71 14.24 -11.03
C TRP A 39 4.60 14.30 -9.79
N ALA A 40 5.37 15.39 -9.59
CA ALA A 40 6.19 15.57 -8.40
C ALA A 40 5.37 15.59 -7.10
N THR A 41 4.13 16.09 -7.15
CA THR A 41 3.21 16.06 -6.02
C THR A 41 2.63 14.66 -5.80
N ILE A 42 2.18 14.02 -6.87
CA ILE A 42 1.54 12.70 -6.84
C ILE A 42 2.53 11.62 -6.41
N SER A 43 3.75 11.62 -6.96
CA SER A 43 4.78 10.62 -6.63
C SER A 43 5.16 10.63 -5.15
N LYS A 44 5.34 11.80 -4.54
CA LYS A 44 5.57 11.90 -3.09
C LYS A 44 4.43 11.28 -2.29
N ARG A 45 3.20 11.54 -2.69
CA ARG A 45 2.00 10.97 -2.05
C ARG A 45 1.93 9.46 -2.22
N VAL A 46 2.18 8.95 -3.42
CA VAL A 46 2.24 7.50 -3.70
C VAL A 46 3.30 6.85 -2.81
N ALA A 47 4.52 7.40 -2.72
CA ALA A 47 5.59 6.84 -1.90
C ALA A 47 5.19 6.78 -0.42
N ALA A 48 4.78 7.93 0.15
CA ALA A 48 4.35 8.03 1.54
C ALA A 48 3.21 7.07 1.88
N HIS A 49 2.15 7.02 1.06
CA HIS A 49 1.01 6.16 1.34
C HIS A 49 1.32 4.68 1.13
N THR A 50 2.20 4.34 0.18
CA THR A 50 2.64 2.94 -0.01
C THR A 50 3.43 2.46 1.21
N GLU A 51 4.30 3.32 1.74
CA GLU A 51 5.12 3.02 2.91
C GLU A 51 4.27 2.90 4.19
N ILE A 52 3.39 3.88 4.46
CA ILE A 52 2.41 3.78 5.56
C ILE A 52 1.56 2.51 5.41
N GLY A 53 1.11 2.21 4.19
CA GLY A 53 0.38 0.97 3.88
C GLY A 53 1.18 -0.29 4.21
N ALA A 54 2.47 -0.33 3.87
CA ALA A 54 3.35 -1.45 4.21
C ALA A 54 3.44 -1.65 5.73
N PHE A 55 3.60 -0.56 6.49
CA PHE A 55 3.64 -0.62 7.96
C PHE A 55 2.30 -1.05 8.56
N ILE A 56 1.17 -0.57 8.05
CA ILE A 56 -0.16 -1.05 8.45
C ILE A 56 -0.23 -2.57 8.28
N GLY A 57 0.16 -3.09 7.12
CA GLY A 57 0.15 -4.52 6.86
C GLY A 57 1.18 -5.32 7.68
N LYS A 58 2.29 -4.70 8.10
CA LYS A 58 3.29 -5.31 8.99
C LYS A 58 2.76 -5.49 10.42
N TYR A 59 2.04 -4.50 10.94
CA TYR A 59 1.56 -4.50 12.33
C TYR A 59 0.14 -5.04 12.49
N ILE A 60 -0.55 -5.37 11.40
CA ILE A 60 -1.90 -5.93 11.39
C ILE A 60 -1.89 -7.18 10.50
N ASP A 61 -1.63 -8.33 11.11
CA ASP A 61 -1.38 -9.60 10.41
C ASP A 61 -2.43 -9.98 9.35
N PRO A 62 -3.75 -9.86 9.61
CA PRO A 62 -4.76 -10.20 8.61
C PRO A 62 -4.73 -9.32 7.35
N ILE A 63 -4.13 -8.13 7.42
CA ILE A 63 -3.91 -7.28 6.24
C ILE A 63 -2.68 -7.78 5.48
N GLY A 64 -1.54 -7.88 6.17
CA GLY A 64 -0.26 -8.22 5.53
C GLY A 64 0.34 -7.06 4.71
N PRO A 65 1.67 -6.93 4.61
CA PRO A 65 2.31 -5.76 4.00
C PRO A 65 1.91 -5.54 2.54
N GLY A 66 1.78 -6.60 1.75
CA GLY A 66 1.38 -6.50 0.34
C GLY A 66 0.01 -5.87 0.11
N VAL A 67 -1.02 -6.24 0.89
CA VAL A 67 -2.36 -5.64 0.78
C VAL A 67 -2.33 -4.17 1.21
N GLY A 68 -1.63 -3.88 2.30
CA GLY A 68 -1.45 -2.51 2.78
C GLY A 68 -0.75 -1.62 1.75
N MET A 69 0.34 -2.10 1.13
CA MET A 69 1.03 -1.42 0.04
C MET A 69 0.12 -1.18 -1.16
N LEU A 70 -0.69 -2.18 -1.55
CA LEU A 70 -1.64 -2.03 -2.66
C LEU A 70 -2.67 -0.94 -2.38
N ALA A 71 -3.27 -0.95 -1.18
CA ALA A 71 -4.21 0.07 -0.73
C ALA A 71 -3.60 1.48 -0.76
N GLY A 72 -2.34 1.60 -0.33
CA GLY A 72 -1.57 2.84 -0.36
C GLY A 72 -1.19 3.32 -1.77
N ALA A 73 -0.74 2.42 -2.63
CA ALA A 73 -0.16 2.76 -3.92
C ALA A 73 -1.23 3.01 -4.98
N PHE A 74 -2.09 2.02 -5.23
CA PHE A 74 -2.87 1.95 -6.47
C PHE A 74 -4.00 2.99 -6.54
N ARG A 75 -4.55 3.39 -5.40
CA ARG A 75 -5.52 4.49 -5.34
C ARG A 75 -4.88 5.83 -5.70
N ASN A 76 -3.64 6.07 -5.27
CA ASN A 76 -2.89 7.28 -5.62
C ASN A 76 -2.34 7.24 -7.06
N LEU A 77 -1.98 6.06 -7.58
CA LEU A 77 -1.54 5.88 -8.96
C LEU A 77 -2.65 6.07 -9.99
N ALA A 78 -3.91 6.18 -9.58
CA ALA A 78 -5.01 6.61 -10.43
C ALA A 78 -5.01 8.13 -10.71
N TRP A 79 -4.49 8.96 -9.79
CA TRP A 79 -4.52 10.42 -9.90
C TRP A 79 -3.92 10.99 -11.19
N PRO A 80 -2.79 10.47 -11.71
CA PRO A 80 -2.25 10.93 -12.98
C PRO A 80 -3.23 10.79 -14.14
N ALA A 81 -4.11 9.77 -14.14
CA ALA A 81 -5.11 9.62 -15.20
C ALA A 81 -6.10 10.79 -15.19
N PHE A 82 -6.56 11.21 -14.01
CA PHE A 82 -7.46 12.36 -13.84
C PHE A 82 -6.78 13.67 -14.21
N ALA A 83 -5.50 13.83 -13.84
CA ALA A 83 -4.69 14.99 -14.20
C ALA A 83 -4.40 15.08 -15.71
N ILE A 84 -4.21 13.94 -16.38
CA ILE A 84 -3.99 13.85 -17.83
C ILE A 84 -5.27 14.22 -18.59
N ASP A 85 -6.43 13.79 -18.09
CA ASP A 85 -7.73 14.10 -18.68
C ASP A 85 -8.09 15.59 -18.56
N ASN A 86 -8.07 16.13 -17.33
CA ASN A 86 -8.34 17.54 -17.08
C ASN A 86 -7.54 18.06 -15.86
N LEU A 87 -6.40 18.70 -16.15
CA LEU A 87 -5.48 19.23 -15.16
C LEU A 87 -6.12 20.26 -14.21
N GLU A 88 -6.93 21.18 -14.75
CA GLU A 88 -7.51 22.26 -13.95
C GLU A 88 -8.54 21.71 -12.95
N GLU A 89 -9.42 20.81 -13.39
CA GLU A 89 -10.40 20.16 -12.52
C GLU A 89 -9.74 19.25 -11.49
N PHE A 90 -8.69 18.52 -11.86
CA PHE A 90 -7.92 17.71 -10.92
C PHE A 90 -7.26 18.59 -9.83
N GLN A 91 -6.70 19.74 -10.19
CA GLN A 91 -6.14 20.68 -9.21
C GLN A 91 -7.20 21.25 -8.27
N LYS A 92 -8.40 21.58 -8.77
CA LYS A 92 -9.55 21.99 -7.93
C LYS A 92 -9.96 20.87 -6.97
N TYR A 93 -10.07 19.64 -7.47
CA TYR A 93 -10.37 18.46 -6.69
C TYR A 93 -9.36 18.26 -5.55
N ARG A 94 -8.06 18.29 -5.85
CA ARG A 94 -7.00 18.13 -4.84
C ARG A 94 -7.05 19.21 -3.76
N ARG A 95 -7.33 20.47 -4.12
CA ARG A 95 -7.51 21.54 -3.13
C ARG A 95 -8.71 21.27 -2.22
N ASN A 96 -9.83 20.80 -2.79
CA ASN A 96 -11.02 20.47 -2.01
C ASN A 96 -10.77 19.31 -1.05
N LEU A 97 -9.97 18.31 -1.42
CA LEU A 97 -9.57 17.22 -0.53
C LEU A 97 -8.81 17.74 0.69
N VAL A 98 -7.86 18.67 0.50
CA VAL A 98 -7.12 19.30 1.60
C VAL A 98 -8.06 20.08 2.52
N THR A 99 -8.96 20.90 1.96
CA THR A 99 -9.93 21.67 2.76
C THR A 99 -10.89 20.77 3.54
N ALA A 100 -11.33 19.65 2.94
CA ALA A 100 -12.23 18.69 3.56
C ALA A 100 -11.51 17.69 4.48
N LYS A 101 -10.17 17.72 4.54
CA LYS A 101 -9.33 16.73 5.24
C LYS A 101 -9.63 15.27 4.82
N LEU A 102 -9.87 15.07 3.53
CA LEU A 102 -10.14 13.76 2.94
C LEU A 102 -8.93 13.27 2.15
N LEU A 103 -8.67 11.96 2.17
CA LEU A 103 -7.70 11.40 1.23
C LEU A 103 -8.24 11.33 -0.20
N PHE A 104 -9.52 10.98 -0.32
CA PHE A 104 -10.23 10.81 -1.59
C PHE A 104 -11.71 11.13 -1.37
N ASN A 105 -12.43 11.45 -2.45
CA ASN A 105 -13.87 11.66 -2.40
C ASN A 105 -14.51 11.00 -3.62
N GLY A 106 -14.95 9.75 -3.45
CA GLY A 106 -15.48 8.95 -4.56
C GLY A 106 -16.66 9.58 -5.26
N LYS A 107 -17.57 10.23 -4.51
CA LYS A 107 -18.72 10.96 -5.10
C LYS A 107 -18.26 12.09 -6.02
N ALA A 108 -17.28 12.86 -5.57
CA ALA A 108 -16.69 13.97 -6.34
C ALA A 108 -15.88 13.48 -7.55
N GLU A 109 -15.28 12.29 -7.46
CA GLU A 109 -14.57 11.64 -8.57
C GLU A 109 -15.56 11.15 -9.63
N THR A 110 -16.57 10.38 -9.25
CA THR A 110 -17.61 9.88 -10.16
C THR A 110 -18.36 11.01 -10.87
N ALA A 111 -18.63 12.12 -10.18
CA ALA A 111 -19.30 13.26 -10.79
C ALA A 111 -18.47 13.96 -11.89
N ARG A 112 -17.14 13.86 -11.84
CA ARG A 112 -16.22 14.54 -12.78
C ARG A 112 -15.67 13.62 -13.86
N TRP A 113 -15.25 12.42 -13.48
CA TRP A 113 -14.55 11.46 -14.36
C TRP A 113 -15.36 10.18 -14.63
N HIS A 114 -16.59 10.09 -14.12
CA HIS A 114 -17.46 8.91 -14.26
C HIS A 114 -16.88 7.61 -13.69
N CYS A 115 -15.82 7.72 -12.90
CA CYS A 115 -15.17 6.63 -12.18
C CYS A 115 -14.42 7.19 -10.97
N THR A 116 -14.03 6.29 -10.06
CA THR A 116 -13.23 6.61 -8.88
C THR A 116 -11.77 6.17 -9.06
N CYS A 117 -10.90 6.65 -8.16
CA CYS A 117 -9.53 6.16 -8.06
C CYS A 117 -9.48 4.65 -7.77
N VAL A 118 -10.50 4.14 -7.07
CA VAL A 118 -10.59 2.72 -6.72
C VAL A 118 -10.91 1.89 -7.97
N ASP A 119 -11.84 2.33 -8.82
CA ASP A 119 -12.18 1.66 -10.08
C ASP A 119 -10.95 1.60 -11.00
N THR A 120 -10.24 2.73 -11.12
CA THR A 120 -9.02 2.83 -11.93
C THR A 120 -7.89 1.96 -11.36
N GLY A 121 -7.71 1.95 -10.04
CA GLY A 121 -6.74 1.11 -9.35
C GLY A 121 -7.01 -0.39 -9.57
N ALA A 122 -8.27 -0.82 -9.42
CA ALA A 122 -8.69 -2.20 -9.69
C ALA A 122 -8.43 -2.60 -11.14
N ALA A 123 -8.72 -1.72 -12.10
CA ALA A 123 -8.42 -1.96 -13.51
C ALA A 123 -6.90 -2.13 -13.76
N TYR A 124 -6.05 -1.38 -13.06
CA TYR A 124 -4.60 -1.58 -13.11
C TYR A 124 -4.20 -2.94 -12.54
N LEU A 125 -4.73 -3.34 -11.38
CA LEU A 125 -4.44 -4.64 -10.77
C LEU A 125 -4.79 -5.80 -11.69
N GLN A 126 -5.97 -5.77 -12.33
CA GLN A 126 -6.35 -6.77 -13.32
C GLN A 126 -5.37 -6.79 -14.51
N LYS A 127 -4.98 -5.62 -15.01
CA LYS A 127 -4.03 -5.49 -16.13
C LYS A 127 -2.63 -6.00 -15.80
N PHE A 128 -2.22 -5.96 -14.54
CA PHE A 128 -0.96 -6.53 -14.06
C PHE A 128 -1.05 -8.02 -13.71
N GLY A 129 -2.24 -8.64 -13.82
CA GLY A 129 -2.40 -10.08 -13.62
C GLY A 129 -2.53 -10.51 -12.15
N PHE A 130 -2.91 -9.61 -11.24
CA PHE A 130 -3.14 -9.95 -9.82
C PHE A 130 -4.37 -10.86 -9.59
N GLY A 131 -5.17 -11.09 -10.63
CA GLY A 131 -6.37 -11.93 -10.57
C GLY A 131 -7.61 -11.19 -10.09
N LEU A 132 -8.77 -11.83 -10.31
CA LEU A 132 -10.08 -11.27 -10.00
C LEU A 132 -10.30 -11.11 -8.49
N SER A 133 -9.92 -12.10 -7.69
CA SER A 133 -10.14 -12.07 -6.23
C SER A 133 -9.49 -10.87 -5.57
N LEU A 134 -8.22 -10.59 -5.89
CA LEU A 134 -7.51 -9.45 -5.30
C LEU A 134 -8.03 -8.12 -5.83
N SER A 135 -8.35 -8.06 -7.12
CA SER A 135 -8.85 -6.83 -7.74
C SER A 135 -10.25 -6.47 -7.24
N ASN A 136 -11.12 -7.47 -7.02
CA ASN A 136 -12.44 -7.29 -6.41
C ASN A 136 -12.32 -6.95 -4.92
N GLY A 137 -11.41 -7.59 -4.19
CA GLY A 137 -11.12 -7.22 -2.80
C GLY A 137 -10.69 -5.77 -2.65
N PHE A 138 -9.78 -5.32 -3.53
CA PHE A 138 -9.38 -3.91 -3.59
C PHE A 138 -10.57 -3.00 -3.90
N LEU A 139 -11.36 -3.35 -4.92
CA LEU A 139 -12.51 -2.57 -5.37
C LEU A 139 -13.55 -2.43 -4.26
N HIS A 140 -14.04 -3.54 -3.75
CA HIS A 140 -15.11 -3.58 -2.77
C HIS A 140 -14.64 -3.09 -1.40
N GLY A 141 -13.41 -3.38 -1.00
CA GLY A 141 -12.87 -3.00 0.30
C GLY A 141 -12.64 -1.49 0.42
N LEU A 142 -12.19 -0.83 -0.66
CA LEU A 142 -11.84 0.60 -0.64
C LEU A 142 -12.95 1.54 -1.16
N GLN A 143 -14.07 1.00 -1.66
CA GLN A 143 -15.25 1.80 -1.98
C GLN A 143 -15.88 2.39 -0.71
N ASP A 144 -16.46 3.59 -0.82
CA ASP A 144 -17.19 4.24 0.28
C ASP A 144 -18.38 3.36 0.69
N ARG A 145 -18.23 2.63 1.81
CA ARG A 145 -19.32 1.84 2.41
C ARG A 145 -20.01 2.67 3.48
N SER A 146 -21.34 2.77 3.39
CA SER A 146 -22.16 3.28 4.47
C SER A 146 -22.22 2.24 5.60
N SER A 147 -21.23 2.31 6.49
CA SER A 147 -21.24 1.86 7.90
C SER A 147 -21.57 0.41 8.28
N GLU A 148 -22.01 -0.48 7.39
CA GLU A 148 -22.35 -1.86 7.77
C GLU A 148 -21.57 -2.86 6.90
N LEU A 149 -20.50 -3.42 7.48
CA LEU A 149 -19.90 -4.65 6.97
C LEU A 149 -20.91 -5.77 7.23
N GLU A 150 -21.56 -6.28 6.19
CA GLU A 150 -22.34 -7.52 6.26
C GLU A 150 -21.48 -8.68 6.78
N SER A 151 -22.09 -9.64 7.49
CA SER A 151 -21.36 -10.77 8.10
C SER A 151 -20.62 -11.65 7.08
N ASP A 152 -21.05 -11.61 5.82
CA ASP A 152 -20.65 -12.56 4.78
C ASP A 152 -19.61 -11.98 3.81
N ILE A 153 -18.91 -10.92 4.21
CA ILE A 153 -17.88 -10.28 3.38
C ILE A 153 -16.63 -11.16 3.33
N ALA A 154 -16.09 -11.34 2.12
CA ALA A 154 -14.85 -12.07 1.90
C ALA A 154 -13.66 -11.45 2.68
N GLU A 155 -12.74 -12.28 3.17
CA GLU A 155 -11.62 -11.81 4.01
C GLU A 155 -10.73 -10.78 3.30
N LEU A 156 -10.52 -10.89 1.98
CA LEU A 156 -9.76 -9.90 1.22
C LEU A 156 -10.46 -8.53 1.19
N ASP A 157 -11.78 -8.49 1.05
CA ASP A 157 -12.55 -7.25 1.08
C ASP A 157 -12.42 -6.59 2.47
N LYS A 158 -12.46 -7.38 3.56
CA LYS A 158 -12.23 -6.89 4.92
C LYS A 158 -10.81 -6.35 5.09
N ALA A 159 -9.80 -7.07 4.62
CA ALA A 159 -8.41 -6.65 4.69
C ALA A 159 -8.18 -5.32 3.99
N PHE A 160 -8.71 -5.14 2.78
CA PHE A 160 -8.64 -3.85 2.08
C PHE A 160 -9.45 -2.75 2.76
N TYR A 161 -10.64 -3.06 3.28
CA TYR A 161 -11.45 -2.10 4.03
C TYR A 161 -10.71 -1.55 5.26
N TYR A 162 -10.18 -2.43 6.10
CA TYR A 162 -9.42 -2.01 7.27
C TYR A 162 -8.10 -1.33 6.89
N ALA A 163 -7.41 -1.80 5.84
CA ALA A 163 -6.23 -1.11 5.33
C ALA A 163 -6.54 0.32 4.89
N GLY A 164 -7.65 0.53 4.17
CA GLY A 164 -8.10 1.85 3.74
C GLY A 164 -8.44 2.77 4.92
N MET A 165 -9.15 2.26 5.92
CA MET A 165 -9.50 2.99 7.14
C MET A 165 -8.27 3.41 7.94
N TRP A 166 -7.34 2.47 8.20
CA TRP A 166 -6.09 2.77 8.90
C TRP A 166 -5.23 3.75 8.10
N LEU A 167 -5.15 3.59 6.78
CA LEU A 167 -4.39 4.49 5.92
C LEU A 167 -4.95 5.91 5.95
N GLU A 168 -6.28 6.07 5.94
CA GLU A 168 -6.92 7.38 6.07
C GLU A 168 -6.58 8.05 7.38
N SER A 169 -6.68 7.33 8.50
CA SER A 169 -6.36 7.86 9.82
C SER A 169 -4.86 8.18 10.00
N MET A 170 -3.98 7.30 9.51
CA MET A 170 -2.53 7.45 9.67
C MET A 170 -1.96 8.53 8.75
N ALA A 171 -2.38 8.61 7.49
CA ALA A 171 -1.85 9.58 6.53
C ALA A 171 -2.40 11.00 6.75
N THR A 172 -3.50 11.18 7.49
CA THR A 172 -4.07 12.52 7.77
C THR A 172 -3.73 13.02 9.17
N GLU A 173 -3.78 12.14 10.18
CA GLU A 173 -3.65 12.54 11.58
C GLU A 173 -2.56 11.79 12.36
N ALA A 174 -1.94 10.76 11.77
CA ALA A 174 -1.03 9.83 12.45
C ALA A 174 -1.65 9.26 13.76
N LYS A 175 -2.93 8.88 13.68
CA LYS A 175 -3.68 8.32 14.81
C LYS A 175 -4.37 7.02 14.44
N ALA A 176 -4.77 6.27 15.46
CA ALA A 176 -5.70 5.16 15.28
C ALA A 176 -7.07 5.66 14.78
N PRO A 177 -7.74 4.92 13.89
CA PRO A 177 -9.12 5.23 13.50
C PRO A 177 -10.05 5.14 14.72
N GLN A 178 -11.10 5.97 14.73
CA GLN A 178 -11.99 6.10 15.90
C GLN A 178 -12.69 4.79 16.26
N GLN A 179 -13.04 3.98 15.27
CA GLN A 179 -13.76 2.72 15.46
C GLN A 179 -13.21 1.68 14.49
N VAL A 180 -12.64 0.60 15.04
CA VAL A 180 -12.34 -0.62 14.30
C VAL A 180 -13.24 -1.71 14.88
N ALA A 181 -14.19 -2.17 14.08
CA ALA A 181 -15.23 -3.11 14.51
C ALA A 181 -14.65 -4.49 14.88
N ASP A 182 -13.65 -4.95 14.14
CA ASP A 182 -12.99 -6.22 14.35
C ASP A 182 -11.63 -6.04 15.05
N ALA A 183 -11.47 -6.69 16.21
CA ALA A 183 -10.24 -6.61 17.00
C ALA A 183 -9.04 -7.28 16.30
N ALA A 184 -9.27 -8.23 15.38
CA ALA A 184 -8.20 -8.85 14.60
C ALA A 184 -7.50 -7.85 13.66
N TYR A 185 -8.18 -6.76 13.31
CA TYR A 185 -7.66 -5.69 12.47
C TYR A 185 -7.14 -4.50 13.28
N LYS A 186 -6.71 -4.75 14.52
CA LYS A 186 -6.00 -3.78 15.37
C LYS A 186 -4.57 -4.26 15.62
N PRO A 187 -3.57 -3.39 15.52
CA PRO A 187 -2.24 -3.71 16.01
C PRO A 187 -2.27 -3.85 17.53
N ASN A 188 -1.28 -4.55 18.08
CA ASN A 188 -1.02 -4.49 19.52
C ASN A 188 -0.51 -3.09 19.92
N ASP A 189 -0.43 -2.82 21.23
CA ASP A 189 -0.08 -1.48 21.73
C ASP A 189 1.31 -1.01 21.24
N GLU A 190 2.31 -1.90 21.24
CA GLU A 190 3.66 -1.59 20.76
C GLU A 190 3.67 -1.27 19.26
N GLY A 191 3.06 -2.13 18.44
CA GLY A 191 2.93 -1.93 17.00
C GLY A 191 2.11 -0.69 16.65
N LEU A 192 1.14 -0.31 17.48
CA LEU A 192 0.39 0.93 17.32
C LEU A 192 1.28 2.16 17.52
N GLU A 193 2.08 2.19 18.58
CA GLU A 193 2.97 3.32 18.86
C GLU A 193 4.09 3.44 17.82
N GLU A 194 4.64 2.32 17.36
CA GLU A 194 5.58 2.31 16.23
C GLU A 194 4.93 2.83 14.95
N LEU A 195 3.74 2.33 14.60
CA LEU A 195 3.00 2.76 13.41
C LEU A 195 2.68 4.27 13.44
N LYS A 196 2.27 4.81 14.59
CA LYS A 196 2.05 6.26 14.75
C LYS A 196 3.34 7.03 14.54
N SER A 197 4.43 6.62 15.20
CA SER A 197 5.72 7.29 15.11
C SER A 197 6.24 7.34 13.66
N LEU A 198 6.10 6.23 12.93
CA LEU A 198 6.47 6.14 11.52
C LEU A 198 5.55 7.01 10.64
N ALA A 199 4.25 6.99 10.88
CA ALA A 199 3.30 7.84 10.14
C ALA A 199 3.56 9.34 10.39
N GLU A 200 3.88 9.74 11.62
CA GLU A 200 4.27 11.12 11.95
C GLU A 200 5.53 11.54 11.20
N LEU A 201 6.56 10.68 11.20
CA LEU A 201 7.80 10.91 10.47
C LEU A 201 7.53 11.10 8.97
N ILE A 202 6.79 10.17 8.35
CA ILE A 202 6.47 10.21 6.92
C ILE A 202 5.61 11.43 6.57
N ASN A 203 4.63 11.79 7.40
CA ASN A 203 3.77 12.94 7.15
C ASN A 203 4.54 14.27 7.26
N LYS A 204 5.55 14.33 8.13
CA LYS A 204 6.35 15.52 8.37
C LYS A 204 7.48 15.68 7.36
N ASP A 205 8.27 14.63 7.17
CA ASP A 205 9.53 14.68 6.42
C ASP A 205 9.39 14.07 5.01
N GLY A 206 8.27 13.39 4.73
CA GLY A 206 8.05 12.60 3.52
C GLY A 206 8.53 11.17 3.67
N SER A 207 8.25 10.34 2.65
CA SER A 207 8.87 9.02 2.56
C SER A 207 10.37 9.17 2.35
N GLU A 208 11.18 8.43 3.11
CA GLU A 208 12.62 8.34 2.88
C GLU A 208 12.94 7.66 1.54
N PHE A 209 11.98 6.88 1.02
CA PHE A 209 12.13 6.07 -0.16
C PHE A 209 11.43 6.71 -1.38
N ASP A 210 12.16 7.53 -2.14
CA ASP A 210 11.70 7.98 -3.48
C ASP A 210 11.99 6.94 -4.58
N TRP A 211 11.61 5.68 -4.34
CA TRP A 211 11.94 4.56 -5.22
C TRP A 211 11.31 4.66 -6.62
N MET A 212 10.26 5.47 -6.80
CA MET A 212 9.67 5.72 -8.12
C MET A 212 10.48 6.68 -9.00
N SER A 213 11.33 7.51 -8.39
CA SER A 213 12.22 8.39 -9.14
C SER A 213 13.56 7.73 -9.45
N LYS A 214 13.96 6.70 -8.68
CA LYS A 214 15.19 5.93 -8.86
C LYS A 214 15.27 5.23 -10.23
N GLY A 215 16.42 5.39 -10.88
CA GLY A 215 16.83 4.73 -12.12
C GLY A 215 17.93 3.69 -11.89
N GLU A 216 18.48 3.16 -12.99
CA GLU A 216 19.60 2.22 -12.92
C GLU A 216 20.84 2.83 -12.27
N ASP A 217 21.05 4.14 -12.46
CA ASP A 217 22.20 4.88 -11.92
C ASP A 217 22.14 5.07 -10.39
N ASP A 218 20.97 4.90 -9.78
CA ASP A 218 20.76 5.04 -8.34
C ASP A 218 21.02 3.73 -7.56
N ILE A 219 21.27 2.62 -8.26
CA ILE A 219 21.57 1.31 -7.66
C ILE A 219 23.09 1.16 -7.58
N SER A 220 23.64 1.32 -6.38
CA SER A 220 25.07 1.13 -6.12
C SER A 220 25.33 0.57 -4.73
N PRO A 221 26.48 -0.09 -4.48
CA PRO A 221 26.84 -0.54 -3.13
C PRO A 221 26.89 0.56 -2.07
N LYS A 222 26.99 1.83 -2.48
CA LYS A 222 27.03 2.97 -1.59
C LYS A 222 25.63 3.49 -1.25
N GLU A 223 24.77 3.60 -2.26
CA GLU A 223 23.43 4.20 -2.13
C GLU A 223 22.34 3.18 -1.76
N THR A 224 22.56 1.90 -2.05
CA THR A 224 21.65 0.78 -1.72
C THR A 224 22.44 -0.43 -1.21
N PRO A 225 23.23 -0.30 -0.13
CA PRO A 225 24.11 -1.36 0.38
C PRO A 225 23.37 -2.67 0.67
N GLU A 226 22.10 -2.60 1.07
CA GLU A 226 21.22 -3.73 1.36
C GLU A 226 21.03 -4.69 0.18
N LEU A 227 21.14 -4.22 -1.07
CA LEU A 227 21.06 -5.07 -2.26
C LEU A 227 22.37 -5.82 -2.55
N PHE A 228 23.44 -5.49 -1.85
CA PHE A 228 24.78 -6.05 -2.04
C PHE A 228 25.28 -6.78 -0.78
N ASP A 229 24.63 -6.58 0.37
CA ASP A 229 24.92 -7.31 1.59
C ASP A 229 24.25 -8.68 1.55
N LYS A 230 24.98 -9.67 1.01
CA LYS A 230 24.51 -11.07 0.85
C LYS A 230 24.26 -11.81 2.18
N GLY A 231 24.40 -11.14 3.33
CA GLY A 231 24.46 -11.77 4.65
C GLY A 231 23.29 -11.51 5.60
N ARG A 232 22.33 -10.62 5.29
CA ARG A 232 21.20 -10.32 6.21
C ARG A 232 19.87 -10.22 5.48
N PRO A 233 18.85 -11.04 5.82
CA PRO A 233 17.49 -10.76 5.39
C PRO A 233 17.03 -9.41 5.96
N TYR A 234 16.43 -8.56 5.11
CA TYR A 234 16.04 -7.19 5.45
C TYR A 234 14.92 -7.13 6.50
N TYR A 235 14.03 -8.12 6.48
CA TYR A 235 13.29 -8.51 7.66
C TYR A 235 14.19 -9.46 8.43
N GLY A 236 15.04 -8.90 9.29
CA GLY A 236 15.83 -9.70 10.23
C GLY A 236 14.92 -10.70 10.90
N ASP A 237 15.37 -11.95 11.05
CA ASP A 237 14.64 -13.08 11.64
C ASP A 237 13.47 -12.59 12.49
N ILE A 238 12.29 -12.49 11.87
CA ILE A 238 11.08 -12.37 12.67
C ILE A 238 11.01 -13.73 13.31
N GLU A 239 11.52 -13.83 14.55
CA GLU A 239 11.17 -14.95 15.40
C GLU A 239 9.64 -14.98 15.40
N LEU A 240 9.08 -15.92 14.63
CA LEU A 240 7.67 -16.21 14.70
C LEU A 240 7.35 -16.33 16.18
N PRO A 241 6.34 -15.58 16.68
CA PRO A 241 5.88 -15.77 18.05
C PRO A 241 5.78 -17.27 18.31
N ARG A 242 6.40 -17.74 19.40
CA ARG A 242 6.65 -19.17 19.65
C ARG A 242 5.43 -20.07 19.35
N HIS A 243 4.22 -19.59 19.63
CA HIS A 243 2.97 -20.29 19.36
C HIS A 243 2.69 -20.56 17.87
N LEU A 244 3.06 -19.66 16.95
CA LEU A 244 2.92 -19.86 15.50
C LEU A 244 3.96 -20.85 14.97
N LYS A 245 5.15 -20.85 15.56
CA LYS A 245 6.20 -21.83 15.23
C LYS A 245 5.77 -23.24 15.65
N GLU A 246 5.21 -23.36 16.85
CA GLU A 246 4.66 -24.63 17.38
C GLU A 246 3.45 -25.13 16.56
N GLN A 247 2.59 -24.24 16.05
CA GLN A 247 1.46 -24.62 15.18
C GLN A 247 1.88 -25.13 13.80
N LEU A 248 2.91 -24.53 13.20
CA LEU A 248 3.46 -24.96 11.91
C LEU A 248 4.20 -26.30 12.02
N GLU A 249 4.91 -26.53 13.13
CA GLU A 249 5.56 -27.80 13.42
C GLU A 249 4.54 -28.92 13.67
N ALA A 250 3.43 -28.62 14.36
CA ALA A 250 2.34 -29.58 14.57
C ALA A 250 1.65 -29.99 13.26
N HIS A 251 1.39 -29.04 12.35
CA HIS A 251 0.78 -29.35 11.05
C HIS A 251 1.73 -30.02 10.06
N GLY A 252 3.05 -29.84 10.19
CA GLY A 252 4.03 -30.57 9.40
C GLY A 252 4.11 -32.06 9.76
N GLN A 253 3.91 -32.40 11.05
CA GLN A 253 3.96 -33.79 11.51
C GLN A 253 2.71 -34.60 11.11
N GLU A 254 1.54 -33.97 11.02
CA GLU A 254 0.31 -34.65 10.59
C GLU A 254 0.31 -35.02 9.09
N GLN A 255 1.14 -34.38 8.27
CA GLN A 255 1.25 -34.69 6.83
C GLN A 255 2.26 -35.80 6.51
N ASP A 256 3.18 -36.09 7.44
CA ASP A 256 4.16 -37.18 7.29
C ASP A 256 3.66 -38.52 7.88
N GLU A 257 2.56 -38.49 8.65
CA GLU A 257 1.93 -39.70 9.25
C GLU A 257 0.65 -40.16 8.52
N ALA A 258 0.24 -39.50 7.43
CA ALA A 258 -0.91 -39.85 6.58
C ALA A 258 -0.48 -40.38 5.20
#